data_AF-A0A1G5DQP4-F1
#
_entry.id   AF-A0A1G5DQP4-F1
#
_cell.length_a   1.000
_cell.length_b   1.000
_cell.length_c   1.000
_cell.angle_alpha   90.00
_cell.angle_beta   90.00
_cell.angle_gamma   90.00
#
_symmetry.space_group_name_H-M   'P 1'
#
loop_
_entity.id
_entity.type
_entity.pdbx_description
1 polymer ?
#
loop_
_entity_poly.entity_id
_entity_poly.type
_entity_poly.pdbx_seq_one_letter_code
_entity_poly.pdbx_strand_id
1 'polypeptide(L)'
;MKKIILVALLMIAVGTVGCGAKTDKDVTIIGGADGPTSIFLASKNGEDKITEDLDLFIPGTWQTASIGYVDGDDMQPEYYVQFTETEVNYGHMKDGVFYVDHSDKISEFEKTAEGEYKVKAESANGVQYTYQTAEGDADVLEYFETWNEDDFSEMYRGGASLSRTN
;
A
#
# COMPACT_ATOMS: atom_id res chain seq x y z
N MET A 1 -51.24 -25.64 -19.82
CA MET A 1 -51.81 -26.94 -19.40
C MET A 1 -50.66 -27.89 -19.06
N LYS A 2 -50.65 -28.44 -17.84
CA LYS A 2 -50.17 -29.79 -17.46
C LYS A 2 -48.73 -30.17 -17.93
N LYS A 3 -47.74 -30.48 -17.09
CA LYS A 3 -47.80 -31.29 -15.85
C LYS A 3 -46.39 -31.50 -15.24
N ILE A 4 -46.37 -31.61 -13.90
CA ILE A 4 -45.60 -32.56 -13.06
C ILE A 4 -44.16 -32.20 -12.65
N ILE A 5 -44.10 -31.81 -11.37
CA ILE A 5 -43.00 -31.88 -10.39
C ILE A 5 -42.51 -33.33 -10.25
N LEU A 6 -41.19 -33.55 -10.25
CA LEU A 6 -40.58 -34.76 -9.68
C LEU A 6 -39.63 -34.35 -8.55
N VAL A 7 -40.10 -34.58 -7.32
CA VAL A 7 -39.27 -34.65 -6.12
C VAL A 7 -38.77 -36.09 -6.03
N ALA A 8 -37.45 -36.29 -5.93
CA ALA A 8 -36.88 -37.55 -5.50
C ALA A 8 -35.88 -37.27 -4.37
N LEU A 9 -36.37 -37.53 -3.17
CA LEU A 9 -35.65 -37.60 -1.90
C LEU A 9 -34.92 -38.96 -1.87
N LEU A 10 -33.61 -39.01 -1.60
CA LEU A 10 -32.99 -40.23 -1.06
C LEU A 10 -31.82 -39.91 -0.13
N MET A 11 -31.83 -40.63 1.00
CA MET A 11 -31.12 -40.38 2.24
C MET A 11 -29.66 -40.86 2.26
N ILE A 12 -28.82 -40.04 2.87
CA ILE A 12 -27.84 -40.31 3.95
C ILE A 12 -27.13 -41.67 3.93
N ALA A 13 -25.81 -41.62 3.67
CA ALA A 13 -24.84 -42.55 4.23
C ALA A 13 -23.90 -41.76 5.17
N VAL A 14 -23.88 -42.16 6.45
CA VAL A 14 -22.96 -41.71 7.48
C VAL A 14 -21.59 -42.35 7.25
N GLY A 15 -20.54 -41.54 7.21
CA GLY A 15 -19.15 -41.99 7.08
C GLY A 15 -18.21 -41.16 7.96
N THR A 16 -17.85 -41.76 9.11
CA THR A 16 -16.59 -41.62 9.86
C THR A 16 -15.96 -40.24 10.11
N VAL A 17 -15.94 -39.89 11.40
CA VAL A 17 -14.99 -38.98 12.08
C VAL A 17 -13.58 -39.02 11.50
N GLY A 18 -13.10 -37.86 11.05
CA GLY A 18 -11.70 -37.56 10.78
C GLY A 18 -11.36 -36.19 11.38
N CYS A 19 -10.67 -36.21 12.52
CA CYS A 19 -10.11 -35.03 13.16
C CYS A 19 -8.73 -34.73 12.54
N GLY A 20 -8.47 -33.45 12.24
CA GLY A 20 -7.11 -32.91 12.19
C GLY A 20 -6.41 -32.90 10.83
N ALA A 21 -6.40 -31.74 10.19
CA ALA A 21 -5.22 -31.00 9.69
C ALA A 21 -5.65 -30.08 8.54
N LYS A 22 -5.53 -28.77 8.78
CA LYS A 22 -5.63 -27.73 7.76
C LYS A 22 -4.21 -27.54 7.22
N THR A 23 -3.98 -27.90 5.97
CA THR A 23 -2.72 -27.75 5.23
C THR A 23 -3.09 -27.96 3.77
N ASP A 24 -2.71 -27.18 2.78
CA ASP A 24 -2.30 -25.79 2.67
C ASP A 24 -2.90 -25.38 1.32
N LYS A 25 -3.26 -24.11 1.12
CA LYS A 25 -3.71 -23.67 -0.19
C LYS A 25 -2.50 -23.66 -1.12
N ASP A 26 -2.54 -24.55 -2.11
CA ASP A 26 -1.56 -24.63 -3.21
C ASP A 26 -1.28 -23.24 -3.78
N VAL A 27 -0.06 -22.76 -3.53
CA VAL A 27 0.52 -21.59 -4.18
C VAL A 27 0.73 -21.95 -5.64
N THR A 28 -0.05 -21.34 -6.53
CA THR A 28 0.20 -21.45 -7.97
C THR A 28 1.30 -20.44 -8.33
N ILE A 29 2.54 -20.92 -8.39
CA ILE A 29 3.69 -20.17 -8.91
C ILE A 29 3.61 -20.18 -10.44
N ILE A 30 3.22 -19.05 -11.04
CA ILE A 30 3.26 -18.86 -12.50
C ILE A 30 4.63 -18.27 -12.85
N GLY A 31 5.61 -19.14 -13.10
CA GLY A 31 6.96 -18.74 -13.50
C GLY A 31 6.99 -18.29 -14.96
N GLY A 32 7.08 -16.98 -15.20
CA GLY A 32 7.43 -16.41 -16.49
C GLY A 32 8.95 -16.27 -16.60
N ALA A 33 9.54 -16.96 -17.57
CA ALA A 33 10.97 -16.89 -17.86
C ALA A 33 11.32 -15.54 -18.50
N ASP A 34 12.08 -14.71 -17.77
CA ASP A 34 13.12 -13.76 -18.22
C ASP A 34 13.12 -12.45 -17.40
N GLY A 35 13.93 -12.44 -16.33
CA GLY A 35 14.16 -11.32 -15.41
C GLY A 35 14.20 -11.79 -13.94
N PRO A 36 14.92 -11.14 -13.00
CA PRO A 36 14.86 -11.51 -11.60
C PRO A 36 13.42 -11.28 -11.11
N THR A 37 12.66 -12.36 -10.98
CA THR A 37 11.30 -12.32 -10.44
C THR A 37 11.43 -12.29 -8.93
N SER A 38 11.38 -11.09 -8.33
CA SER A 38 11.33 -10.94 -6.88
C SER A 38 10.00 -11.52 -6.37
N ILE A 39 10.11 -12.57 -5.54
CA ILE A 39 8.97 -13.23 -4.92
C ILE A 39 8.39 -12.29 -3.87
N PHE A 40 7.26 -11.65 -4.19
CA PHE A 40 6.47 -10.93 -3.18
C PHE A 40 5.61 -11.92 -2.39
N LEU A 41 6.05 -12.22 -1.18
CA LEU A 41 5.19 -12.79 -0.14
C LEU A 41 4.41 -11.62 0.48
N ALA A 42 3.20 -11.35 -0.03
CA ALA A 42 2.25 -10.48 0.66
C ALA A 42 1.85 -11.17 1.98
N SER A 43 2.56 -10.86 3.06
CA SER A 43 2.27 -11.36 4.39
C SER A 43 1.04 -10.63 4.92
N LYS A 44 -0.08 -11.34 4.93
CA LYS A 44 -1.31 -10.87 5.57
C LYS A 44 -1.15 -11.10 7.07
N ASN A 45 -0.62 -10.11 7.81
CA ASN A 45 -0.97 -9.73 9.20
C ASN A 45 0.18 -9.05 9.97
N GLY A 46 0.01 -7.77 10.31
CA GLY A 46 0.51 -7.12 11.56
C GLY A 46 1.93 -6.55 11.53
N GLU A 47 2.03 -5.21 11.66
CA GLU A 47 3.24 -4.41 11.94
C GLU A 47 4.50 -4.94 11.23
N ASP A 48 4.48 -4.85 9.90
CA ASP A 48 5.62 -5.25 9.09
C ASP A 48 6.71 -4.17 9.19
N LYS A 49 7.85 -4.58 9.77
CA LYS A 49 9.10 -3.82 9.71
C LYS A 49 9.60 -3.85 8.27
N ILE A 50 9.68 -2.69 7.66
CA ILE A 50 10.40 -2.53 6.39
C ILE A 50 11.87 -2.25 6.71
N THR A 51 12.74 -3.22 6.41
CA THR A 51 14.20 -3.07 6.48
C THR A 51 14.77 -2.40 5.23
N GLU A 52 15.98 -1.83 5.35
CA GLU A 52 16.73 -1.09 4.30
C GLU A 52 16.94 -1.84 2.96
N ASP A 53 16.62 -3.13 2.89
CA ASP A 53 16.75 -3.98 1.68
C ASP A 53 15.48 -4.06 0.82
N LEU A 54 14.44 -3.25 1.07
CA LEU A 54 13.30 -3.17 0.15
C LEU A 54 13.63 -2.31 -1.08
N ASP A 55 13.27 -2.82 -2.26
CA ASP A 55 13.28 -2.08 -3.53
C ASP A 55 12.24 -0.94 -3.45
N LEU A 56 12.62 0.15 -2.79
CA LEU A 56 11.83 1.37 -2.75
C LEU A 56 11.82 1.97 -4.15
N PHE A 57 10.62 2.21 -4.65
CA PHE A 57 10.40 2.71 -6.00
C PHE A 57 10.66 4.22 -6.08
N ILE A 58 10.31 4.94 -5.01
CA ILE A 58 10.89 6.25 -4.71
C ILE A 58 11.86 6.04 -3.55
N PRO A 59 13.18 6.24 -3.76
CA PRO A 59 14.17 6.00 -2.72
C PRO A 59 13.89 6.81 -1.46
N GLY A 60 14.24 6.24 -0.30
CA GLY A 60 14.23 6.92 0.99
C GLY A 60 12.89 6.98 1.70
N THR A 61 12.93 7.54 2.92
CA THR A 61 11.75 7.82 3.73
C THR A 61 11.37 9.28 3.58
N TRP A 62 10.08 9.55 3.61
CA TRP A 62 9.48 10.87 3.48
C TRP A 62 8.66 11.16 4.73
N GLN A 63 8.41 12.43 5.03
CA GLN A 63 7.68 12.84 6.23
C GLN A 63 6.79 14.05 5.95
N THR A 64 5.67 14.14 6.64
CA THR A 64 4.85 15.36 6.61
C THR A 64 5.55 16.54 7.26
N ALA A 65 5.16 17.75 6.85
CA ALA A 65 5.55 18.97 7.54
C ALA A 65 4.79 19.17 8.88
N SER A 66 3.66 18.49 9.04
CA SER A 66 2.86 18.49 10.27
C SER A 66 3.55 17.70 11.36
N ILE A 67 3.70 18.29 12.55
CA ILE A 67 4.25 17.62 13.73
C ILE A 67 3.09 17.17 14.62
N GLY A 68 3.05 15.89 14.94
CA GLY A 68 2.12 15.29 15.90
C GLY A 68 2.69 15.22 17.31
N TYR A 69 1.80 15.04 18.28
CA TYR A 69 2.13 14.66 19.64
C TYR A 69 1.54 13.28 19.90
N VAL A 70 2.39 12.29 20.14
CA VAL A 70 1.97 11.04 20.78
C VAL A 70 2.30 11.17 22.26
N ASP A 71 1.31 11.00 23.12
CA ASP A 71 1.41 11.26 24.56
C ASP A 71 2.57 10.45 25.19
N GLY A 72 3.63 11.16 25.60
CA GLY A 72 4.82 10.54 26.23
C GLY A 72 5.97 10.20 25.27
N ASP A 73 5.80 10.42 23.96
CA ASP A 73 6.86 10.28 22.95
C ASP A 73 7.42 11.65 22.52
N ASP A 74 8.57 11.61 21.84
CA ASP A 74 9.19 12.81 21.27
C ASP A 74 8.32 13.44 20.17
N MET A 75 8.51 14.75 19.91
CA MET A 75 7.87 15.42 18.78
C MET A 75 8.29 14.75 17.47
N GLN A 76 7.33 14.19 16.74
CA GLN A 76 7.55 13.52 15.46
C GLN A 76 6.58 14.07 14.40
N PRO A 77 6.92 13.93 13.11
CA PRO A 77 5.95 14.12 12.03
C PRO A 77 4.68 13.32 12.26
N GLU A 78 3.56 13.79 11.71
CA GLU A 78 2.28 13.10 11.81
C GLU A 78 2.34 11.69 11.23
N TYR A 79 3.11 11.51 10.15
CA TYR A 79 3.46 10.21 9.60
C TYR A 79 4.71 10.30 8.71
N TYR A 80 5.36 9.16 8.57
CA TYR A 80 6.41 8.88 7.61
C TYR A 80 5.85 8.06 6.45
N VAL A 81 6.47 8.15 5.28
CA VAL A 81 6.01 7.50 4.06
C VAL A 81 7.18 6.85 3.32
N GLN A 82 6.95 5.64 2.80
CA GLN A 82 7.83 4.94 1.86
C GLN A 82 7.03 4.45 0.67
N PHE A 83 7.62 4.52 -0.53
CA PHE A 83 6.95 4.13 -1.77
C PHE A 83 7.54 2.85 -2.33
N THR A 84 6.69 1.87 -2.58
CA THR A 84 7.03 0.64 -3.30
C THR A 84 6.48 0.71 -4.72
N GLU A 85 6.63 -0.36 -5.50
CA GLU A 85 6.05 -0.44 -6.85
C GLU A 85 4.51 -0.38 -6.83
N THR A 86 3.88 -0.91 -5.76
CA THR A 86 2.42 -1.11 -5.71
C THR A 86 1.72 -0.38 -4.57
N GLU A 87 2.45 0.12 -3.59
CA GLU A 87 1.89 0.67 -2.36
C GLU A 87 2.60 1.94 -1.88
N VAL A 88 1.80 2.87 -1.35
CA VAL A 88 2.26 3.97 -0.50
C VAL A 88 2.12 3.51 0.94
N ASN A 89 3.26 3.29 1.61
CA ASN A 89 3.29 2.80 2.99
C ASN A 89 3.43 3.98 3.95
N TYR A 90 2.45 4.12 4.83
CA TYR A 90 2.41 5.12 5.89
C TYR A 90 2.77 4.48 7.22
N GLY A 91 3.56 5.18 8.03
CA GLY A 91 4.10 4.61 9.25
C GLY A 91 4.73 5.60 10.20
N HIS A 92 5.42 5.05 11.20
CA HIS A 92 6.16 5.82 12.19
C HIS A 92 7.61 5.30 12.33
N MET A 93 8.47 6.14 12.90
CA MET A 93 9.87 5.81 13.17
C MET A 93 10.07 5.48 14.64
N LYS A 94 10.64 4.31 14.93
CA LYS A 94 11.02 3.89 16.28
C LYS A 94 12.42 3.28 16.27
N ASP A 95 13.30 3.81 17.10
CA ASP A 95 14.72 3.38 17.17
C ASP A 95 15.43 3.38 15.81
N GLY A 96 15.11 4.36 14.95
CA GLY A 96 15.66 4.47 13.59
C GLY A 96 15.06 3.49 12.56
N VAL A 97 14.01 2.76 12.93
CA VAL A 97 13.34 1.78 12.08
C VAL A 97 11.95 2.28 11.69
N PHE A 98 11.59 2.12 10.42
CA PHE A 98 10.25 2.40 9.90
C PHE A 98 9.31 1.22 10.14
N TYR A 99 8.17 1.49 10.76
CA TYR A 99 7.08 0.53 11.00
C TYR A 99 5.84 0.98 10.23
N VAL A 100 5.30 0.08 9.40
CA VAL A 100 4.09 0.35 8.61
C VAL A 100 2.87 0.30 9.52
N ASP A 101 2.10 1.39 9.50
CA ASP A 101 0.80 1.49 10.17
C ASP A 101 -0.34 1.14 9.21
N HIS A 102 -0.26 1.64 7.97
CA HIS A 102 -1.19 1.30 6.89
C HIS A 102 -0.58 1.53 5.50
N SER A 103 -1.24 1.01 4.47
CA SER A 103 -0.80 1.13 3.08
C SER A 103 -1.97 1.45 2.18
N ASP A 104 -1.71 2.35 1.23
CA ASP A 104 -2.62 2.69 0.14
C ASP A 104 -2.11 2.10 -1.18
N LYS A 105 -3.03 1.85 -2.11
CA LYS A 105 -2.67 1.23 -3.39
C LYS A 105 -2.26 2.26 -4.41
N ILE A 106 -1.12 2.02 -5.06
CA ILE A 106 -0.68 2.79 -6.22
C ILE A 106 -1.39 2.25 -7.44
N SER A 107 -2.08 3.15 -8.15
CA SER A 107 -2.75 2.88 -9.42
C SER A 107 -1.84 3.19 -10.61
N GLU A 108 -1.05 4.25 -10.50
CA GLU A 108 -0.14 4.68 -11.55
C GLU A 108 1.10 5.33 -10.92
N PHE A 109 2.24 5.06 -11.51
CA PHE A 109 3.49 5.71 -11.20
C PHE A 109 4.16 6.19 -12.48
N GLU A 110 4.68 7.40 -12.44
CA GLU A 110 5.45 8.00 -13.51
C GLU A 110 6.75 8.57 -12.95
N LYS A 111 7.87 8.27 -13.62
CA LYS A 111 9.16 8.92 -13.40
C LYS A 111 9.49 9.73 -14.64
N THR A 112 9.33 11.05 -14.54
CA THR A 112 9.53 11.98 -15.68
C THR A 112 11.02 12.27 -15.91
N ALA A 113 11.79 12.31 -14.83
CA ALA A 113 13.24 12.49 -14.84
C ALA A 113 13.88 11.86 -13.60
N GLU A 114 15.19 11.98 -13.46
CA GLU A 114 15.87 11.59 -12.22
C GLU A 114 15.45 12.51 -11.07
N GLY A 115 14.86 11.96 -10.01
CA GLY A 115 14.37 12.73 -8.87
C GLY A 115 12.97 13.31 -9.03
N GLU A 116 12.35 13.18 -10.21
CA GLU A 116 11.00 13.66 -10.49
C GLU A 116 10.02 12.49 -10.60
N TYR A 117 9.02 12.50 -9.74
CA TYR A 117 8.05 11.43 -9.57
C TYR A 117 6.63 11.97 -9.57
N LYS A 118 5.70 11.17 -10.09
CA LYS A 118 4.26 11.36 -9.95
C LYS A 118 3.63 10.02 -9.59
N VAL A 119 2.89 9.99 -8.48
CA VAL A 119 2.26 8.79 -7.93
C VAL A 119 0.77 9.05 -7.80
N LYS A 120 -0.06 8.27 -8.49
CA LYS A 120 -1.51 8.27 -8.29
C LYS A 120 -1.89 7.06 -7.46
N ALA A 121 -2.51 7.32 -6.31
CA ALA A 121 -2.92 6.28 -5.40
C ALA A 121 -4.37 6.47 -4.94
N GLU A 122 -4.94 5.41 -4.38
CA GLU A 122 -6.27 5.40 -3.79
C GLU A 122 -6.19 4.87 -2.36
N SER A 123 -6.75 5.63 -1.42
CA SER A 123 -6.78 5.22 -0.03
C SER A 123 -7.79 4.10 0.22
N ALA A 124 -7.67 3.42 1.36
CA ALA A 124 -8.64 2.41 1.78
C ALA A 124 -10.10 2.93 1.86
N ASN A 125 -10.28 4.25 2.00
CA ASN A 125 -11.59 4.92 2.03
C ASN A 125 -12.09 5.36 0.63
N GLY A 126 -11.34 5.09 -0.43
CA GLY A 126 -11.67 5.46 -1.81
C GLY A 126 -11.32 6.91 -2.17
N VAL A 127 -10.44 7.56 -1.39
CA VAL A 127 -9.94 8.89 -1.74
C VAL A 127 -8.83 8.74 -2.77
N GLN A 128 -9.01 9.34 -3.93
CA GLN A 128 -8.02 9.36 -4.99
C GLN A 128 -7.12 10.58 -4.83
N TYR A 129 -5.81 10.37 -4.86
CA TYR A 129 -4.85 11.43 -4.68
C TYR A 129 -3.60 11.23 -5.53
N THR A 130 -2.85 12.32 -5.68
CA THR A 130 -1.59 12.36 -6.39
C THR A 130 -0.50 12.95 -5.50
N TYR A 131 0.64 12.26 -5.40
CA TYR A 131 1.90 12.87 -5.02
C TYR A 131 2.67 13.27 -6.27
N GLN A 132 3.19 14.49 -6.30
CA GLN A 132 4.05 14.95 -7.40
C GLN A 132 5.27 15.67 -6.83
N THR A 133 6.45 15.41 -7.37
CA THR A 133 7.65 16.20 -7.05
C THR A 133 7.39 17.68 -7.31
N ALA A 134 7.73 18.52 -6.33
CA ALA A 134 7.60 19.97 -6.45
C ALA A 134 8.51 20.50 -7.57
N GLU A 135 8.06 21.53 -8.28
CA GLU A 135 8.85 22.13 -9.35
C GLU A 135 10.15 22.73 -8.78
N GLY A 136 11.30 22.20 -9.23
CA GLY A 136 12.62 22.65 -8.80
C GLY A 136 13.10 22.13 -7.44
N ASP A 137 12.35 21.23 -6.79
CA ASP A 137 12.73 20.62 -5.51
C ASP A 137 12.42 19.12 -5.47
N ALA A 138 13.45 18.29 -5.68
CA ALA A 138 13.36 16.83 -5.70
C ALA A 138 13.16 16.19 -4.30
N ASP A 139 13.25 17.00 -3.24
CA ASP A 139 13.09 16.57 -1.86
C ASP A 139 11.73 16.96 -1.29
N VAL A 140 10.82 17.45 -2.13
CA VAL A 140 9.43 17.76 -1.77
C VAL A 140 8.47 17.02 -2.70
N LEU A 141 7.48 16.34 -2.13
CA LEU A 141 6.33 15.80 -2.84
C LEU A 141 5.07 16.57 -2.43
N GLU A 142 4.46 17.26 -3.38
CA GLU A 142 3.19 17.93 -3.22
C GLU A 142 2.03 16.92 -3.24
N TYR A 143 1.08 17.09 -2.33
CA TYR A 143 -0.13 16.26 -2.28
C TYR A 143 -1.32 16.99 -2.89
N PHE A 144 -2.02 16.30 -3.80
CA PHE A 144 -3.27 16.73 -4.40
C PHE A 144 -4.34 15.66 -4.18
N GLU A 145 -5.48 16.02 -3.59
CA GLU A 145 -6.61 15.11 -3.33
C GLU A 145 -7.45 14.86 -4.59
N THR A 146 -6.78 14.54 -5.70
CA THR A 146 -7.38 14.24 -7.00
C THR A 146 -6.38 13.55 -7.91
N TRP A 147 -6.86 12.85 -8.94
CA TRP A 147 -6.05 12.40 -10.08
C TRP A 147 -6.12 13.35 -11.28
N ASN A 148 -7.03 14.32 -11.26
CA ASN A 148 -7.21 15.28 -12.34
C ASN A 148 -6.29 16.49 -12.14
N GLU A 149 -5.33 16.66 -13.05
CA GLU A 149 -4.33 17.74 -12.99
C GLU A 149 -4.95 19.14 -13.10
N ASP A 150 -6.08 19.25 -13.82
CA ASP A 150 -6.81 20.53 -13.94
C ASP A 150 -7.33 21.04 -12.58
N ASP A 151 -7.50 20.15 -11.60
CA ASP A 151 -8.02 20.46 -10.27
C ASP A 151 -6.91 20.67 -9.21
N PHE A 152 -5.63 20.53 -9.57
CA PHE A 152 -4.51 20.55 -8.60
C PHE A 152 -4.47 21.82 -7.76
N SER A 153 -4.72 22.99 -8.36
CA SER A 153 -4.70 24.26 -7.62
C SER A 153 -5.75 24.31 -6.50
N GLU A 154 -6.88 23.61 -6.65
CA GLU A 154 -7.97 23.59 -5.67
C GLU A 154 -7.83 22.42 -4.68
N MET A 155 -7.22 21.32 -5.14
CA MET A 155 -7.10 20.08 -4.39
C MET A 155 -5.76 19.92 -3.68
N TYR A 156 -4.87 20.92 -3.74
CA TYR A 156 -3.62 20.94 -2.99
C TYR A 156 -3.85 20.87 -1.47
N ARG A 157 -3.03 20.08 -0.77
CA ARG A 157 -3.02 19.97 0.69
C ARG A 157 -1.60 20.01 1.25
N GLY A 158 -1.11 21.21 1.55
CA GLY A 158 0.24 21.40 2.10
C GLY A 158 0.53 20.65 3.40
N GLY A 159 -0.49 20.33 4.20
CA GLY A 159 -0.32 19.51 5.42
C GLY A 159 -0.09 18.01 5.15
N ALA A 160 -0.47 17.52 3.96
CA ALA A 160 -0.25 16.15 3.52
C ALA A 160 0.92 16.01 2.53
N SER A 161 1.47 17.14 2.05
CA SER A 161 2.72 17.17 1.30
C SER A 161 3.88 16.66 2.14
N LEU A 162 4.85 16.05 1.48
CA LEU A 162 5.96 15.36 2.11
C LEU A 162 7.29 16.06 1.79
N SER A 163 8.22 15.94 2.73
CA SER A 163 9.63 16.27 2.54
C SER A 163 10.48 15.02 2.78
N ARG A 164 11.59 14.88 2.08
CA ARG A 164 12.52 13.76 2.28
C ARG A 164 13.13 13.85 3.68
N THR A 165 13.24 12.71 4.37
CA THR A 165 14.00 12.64 5.62
C THR A 165 15.49 12.70 5.33
N ASN A 166 16.24 13.53 6.07
CA ASN A 166 17.69 13.61 5.98
C ASN A 166 18.39 12.44 6.68
#